data_AF-A0A4Y8I645-F1
#
_entry.id   AF-A0A4Y8I645-F1
#
_cell.length_a   1.000
_cell.length_b   1.000
_cell.length_c   1.000
_cell.angle_alpha   90.00
_cell.angle_beta   90.00
_cell.angle_gamma   90.00
#
_symmetry.space_group_name_H-M   'P 1'
#
loop_
_entity.id
_entity.type
_entity.pdbx_description
1 polymer ?
#
loop_
_entity_poly.entity_id
_entity_poly.type
_entity_poly.pdbx_seq_one_letter_code
_entity_poly.pdbx_strand_id
1 'polypeptide(L)'
;MSDDKVMNRLDELIKNGEAVLATKKSSDMVSDSVSNDIFHQWRVESLSFLQAAFGDSGIFFTEFKEKCKDSYHHHAEEGLAILNGAKSELDSGDIF
;
A
#
# COMPACT_ATOMS: atom_id res chain seq x y z
N MET A 1 8.12 5.56 -16.41
CA MET A 1 8.57 4.16 -16.16
C MET A 1 8.00 3.30 -17.28
N SER A 2 8.58 2.15 -17.61
CA SER A 2 7.92 1.19 -18.50
C SER A 2 6.80 0.49 -17.73
N ASP A 3 5.67 0.18 -18.36
CA ASP A 3 4.48 -0.39 -17.68
C ASP A 3 4.82 -1.68 -16.93
N ASP A 4 5.65 -2.56 -17.52
CA ASP A 4 6.16 -3.77 -16.85
C ASP A 4 6.92 -3.48 -15.54
N LYS A 5 7.65 -2.35 -15.47
CA LYS A 5 8.38 -1.97 -14.25
C LYS A 5 7.44 -1.47 -13.16
N VAL A 6 6.36 -0.80 -13.55
CA VAL A 6 5.32 -0.32 -12.62
C VAL A 6 4.57 -1.52 -12.05
N MET A 7 4.18 -2.46 -12.91
CA MET A 7 3.47 -3.67 -12.52
C MET A 7 4.31 -4.54 -11.55
N ASN A 8 5.57 -4.82 -11.92
CA ASN A 8 6.48 -5.59 -11.05
C ASN A 8 6.69 -4.91 -9.69
N ARG A 9 6.80 -3.58 -9.66
CA ARG A 9 6.99 -2.86 -8.40
C ARG A 9 5.73 -2.88 -7.54
N LEU A 10 4.54 -2.82 -8.14
CA LEU A 10 3.28 -3.01 -7.42
C LEU A 10 3.19 -4.40 -6.81
N ASP A 11 3.57 -5.45 -7.54
CA ASP A 11 3.58 -6.81 -7.02
C ASP A 11 4.48 -6.98 -5.78
N GLU A 12 5.67 -6.38 -5.82
CA GLU A 12 6.58 -6.35 -4.67
C GLU A 12 5.95 -5.62 -3.47
N LEU A 13 5.33 -4.46 -3.69
CA LEU A 13 4.71 -3.67 -2.63
C LEU A 13 3.47 -4.35 -2.03
N ILE A 14 2.67 -5.03 -2.86
CA ILE A 14 1.52 -5.83 -2.42
C ILE A 14 2.02 -6.98 -1.54
N LYS A 15 3.01 -7.74 -2.00
CA LYS A 15 3.62 -8.83 -1.22
C LYS A 15 4.21 -8.34 0.12
N ASN A 16 4.84 -7.18 0.12
CA ASN A 16 5.35 -6.56 1.34
C ASN A 16 4.21 -6.15 2.29
N GLY A 17 3.10 -5.63 1.75
CA GLY A 17 1.90 -5.32 2.54
C GLY A 17 1.26 -6.55 3.16
N GLU A 18 1.19 -7.67 2.44
CA GLU A 18 0.76 -8.96 2.99
C GLU A 18 1.66 -9.43 4.14
N ALA A 19 2.98 -9.26 3.99
CA ALA A 19 3.94 -9.58 5.05
C ALA A 19 3.77 -8.67 6.28
N VAL A 20 3.40 -7.40 6.09
CA VAL A 20 3.04 -6.49 7.19
C VAL A 20 1.80 -7.01 7.92
N LEU A 21 0.72 -7.35 7.20
CA LEU A 21 -0.50 -7.89 7.79
C LEU A 21 -0.27 -9.20 8.53
N ALA A 22 0.63 -10.06 8.04
CA ALA A 22 1.00 -11.30 8.72
C ALA A 22 1.64 -11.08 10.11
N THR A 23 2.10 -9.87 10.44
CA THR A 23 2.60 -9.52 11.78
C THR A 23 1.54 -9.01 12.73
N LYS A 24 0.27 -9.22 12.40
CA LYS A 24 -0.88 -8.89 13.24
C LYS A 24 -0.65 -9.33 14.69
N LYS A 25 -0.77 -8.36 15.59
CA LYS A 25 -0.82 -8.55 17.03
C LYS A 25 -2.21 -8.15 17.50
N SER A 26 -2.96 -9.15 17.95
CA SER A 26 -4.27 -8.92 18.53
C SER A 26 -4.19 -8.53 20.00
N SER A 27 -5.11 -7.67 20.40
CA SER A 27 -5.26 -7.20 21.77
C SER A 27 -6.73 -7.11 22.12
N ASP A 28 -7.09 -7.54 23.33
CA ASP A 28 -8.47 -7.48 23.82
C ASP A 28 -8.86 -6.06 24.30
N MET A 29 -7.88 -5.18 24.51
CA MET A 29 -8.08 -3.83 25.08
C MET A 29 -7.87 -2.69 24.08
N VAL A 30 -7.15 -2.94 22.99
CA VAL A 30 -6.83 -1.92 21.96
C VAL A 30 -7.00 -2.51 20.56
N SER A 31 -7.13 -1.66 19.56
CA SER A 31 -7.19 -2.08 18.15
C SER A 31 -5.99 -2.97 17.77
N ASP A 32 -6.26 -3.96 16.93
CA ASP A 32 -5.22 -4.80 16.34
C ASP A 32 -4.14 -3.94 15.67
N SER A 33 -2.88 -4.32 15.89
CA SER A 33 -1.71 -3.62 15.35
C SER A 33 -0.85 -4.55 14.51
N VAL A 34 0.02 -3.98 13.69
CA VAL A 34 1.07 -4.70 12.96
C VAL A 34 2.43 -4.26 13.49
N SER A 35 3.49 -4.97 13.10
CA SER A 35 4.85 -4.58 13.45
C SER A 35 5.20 -3.21 12.86
N ASN A 36 5.57 -2.27 13.73
CA ASN A 36 5.74 -0.87 13.36
C ASN A 36 6.89 -0.66 12.37
N ASP A 37 8.00 -1.37 12.55
CA ASP A 37 9.22 -1.18 11.75
C ASP A 37 8.98 -1.54 10.28
N ILE A 38 8.38 -2.71 10.05
CA ILE A 38 8.10 -3.17 8.69
C ILE A 38 6.94 -2.39 8.05
N PHE A 39 5.96 -1.95 8.85
CA PHE A 39 4.88 -1.10 8.37
C PHE A 39 5.44 0.24 7.88
N HIS A 40 6.28 0.90 8.67
CA HIS A 40 6.88 2.17 8.28
C HIS A 40 7.73 2.06 7.03
N GLN A 41 8.55 1.01 6.92
CA GLN A 41 9.33 0.76 5.71
C GLN A 41 8.43 0.60 4.49
N TRP A 42 7.45 -0.31 4.56
CA TRP A 42 6.52 -0.56 3.47
C TRP A 42 5.72 0.70 3.08
N ARG A 43 5.27 1.48 4.06
CA ARG A 43 4.53 2.72 3.85
C ARG A 43 5.37 3.75 3.09
N VAL A 44 6.62 3.97 3.49
CA VAL A 44 7.52 4.93 2.83
C VAL A 44 7.81 4.50 1.40
N GLU A 45 8.11 3.22 1.18
CA GLU A 45 8.35 2.66 -0.15
C GLU A 45 7.12 2.80 -1.06
N SER A 46 5.92 2.53 -0.51
CA SER A 46 4.65 2.65 -1.22
C SER A 46 4.34 4.09 -1.60
N LEU A 47 4.50 5.04 -0.67
CA LEU A 47 4.29 6.47 -0.94
C LEU A 47 5.24 6.99 -2.00
N SER A 48 6.53 6.66 -1.90
CA SER A 48 7.52 7.09 -2.89
C SER A 48 7.22 6.53 -4.28
N PHE A 49 6.77 5.29 -4.36
CA PHE A 49 6.41 4.66 -5.62
C PHE A 49 5.13 5.28 -6.21
N LEU A 50 4.05 5.37 -5.42
CA LEU A 50 2.77 5.90 -5.89
C LEU A 50 2.91 7.36 -6.35
N GLN A 51 3.71 8.16 -5.65
CA GLN A 51 4.02 9.53 -6.08
C GLN A 51 4.72 9.56 -7.44
N ALA A 52 5.69 8.67 -7.65
CA ALA A 52 6.45 8.62 -8.90
C ALA A 52 5.65 8.06 -10.08
N ALA A 53 4.73 7.12 -9.82
CA ALA A 53 3.93 6.45 -10.84
C ALA A 53 2.66 7.23 -11.22
N PHE A 54 1.94 7.78 -10.23
CA PHE A 54 0.62 8.39 -10.42
C PHE A 54 0.58 9.90 -10.12
N GLY A 55 1.70 10.49 -9.68
CA GLY A 55 1.76 11.88 -9.23
C GLY A 55 1.27 12.08 -7.80
N ASP A 56 1.57 13.24 -7.23
CA ASP A 56 1.17 13.62 -5.87
C ASP A 56 -0.30 14.03 -5.74
N SER A 57 -0.97 14.28 -6.86
CA SER A 57 -2.41 14.52 -6.95
C SER A 57 -3.20 13.29 -7.45
N GLY A 58 -2.53 12.17 -7.72
CA GLY A 58 -3.17 10.93 -8.13
C GLY A 58 -4.05 10.35 -7.01
N ILE A 59 -5.18 9.75 -7.38
CA ILE A 59 -6.15 9.19 -6.42
C ILE A 59 -5.51 8.12 -5.52
N PHE A 60 -4.69 7.24 -6.09
CA PHE A 60 -4.01 6.19 -5.33
C PHE A 60 -3.01 6.74 -4.32
N PHE A 61 -2.22 7.75 -4.71
CA PHE A 61 -1.27 8.38 -3.79
C PHE A 61 -2.01 9.09 -2.64
N THR A 62 -3.06 9.85 -2.98
CA THR A 62 -3.84 10.63 -2.02
C THR A 62 -4.53 9.72 -1.01
N GLU A 63 -5.28 8.73 -1.49
CA GLU A 63 -5.97 7.77 -0.62
C GLU A 63 -4.98 6.96 0.22
N PHE A 64 -3.87 6.49 -0.36
CA PHE A 64 -2.89 5.72 0.42
C PHE A 64 -2.31 6.56 1.55
N LYS A 65 -1.95 7.82 1.27
CA LYS A 65 -1.41 8.76 2.26
C LYS A 65 -2.42 9.05 3.38
N GLU A 66 -3.70 9.15 3.04
CA GLU A 66 -4.77 9.49 3.98
C GLU A 66 -5.30 8.32 4.80
N LYS A 67 -5.28 7.10 4.27
CA LYS A 67 -5.80 5.90 4.92
C LYS A 67 -4.71 5.10 5.62
N CYS A 68 -3.58 4.87 4.97
CA CYS A 68 -2.46 4.13 5.53
C CYS A 68 -1.58 5.02 6.41
N LYS A 69 -2.08 5.45 7.58
CA LYS A 69 -1.42 6.46 8.44
C LYS A 69 -0.52 5.85 9.52
N ASP A 70 -1.03 4.87 10.25
CA ASP A 70 -0.39 4.30 11.44
C ASP A 70 -0.34 2.77 11.36
N SER A 71 0.48 2.14 12.20
CA SER A 71 0.67 0.68 12.27
C SER A 71 -0.48 -0.08 12.91
N TYR A 72 -1.71 0.43 12.78
CA TYR A 72 -2.92 -0.35 13.04
C TYR A 72 -3.20 -1.31 11.89
N HIS A 73 -3.72 -2.48 12.21
CA HIS A 73 -4.01 -3.52 11.22
C HIS A 73 -4.92 -3.01 10.10
N HIS A 74 -5.99 -2.32 10.45
CA HIS A 74 -6.95 -1.80 9.47
C HIS A 74 -6.34 -0.76 8.51
N HIS A 75 -5.39 0.06 8.96
CA HIS A 75 -4.70 0.99 8.07
C HIS A 75 -3.77 0.28 7.08
N ALA A 76 -3.14 -0.81 7.51
CA ALA A 76 -2.36 -1.65 6.61
C ALA A 76 -3.27 -2.39 5.60
N GLU A 77 -4.46 -2.84 6.02
CA GLU A 77 -5.46 -3.43 5.11
C GLU A 77 -5.93 -2.43 4.06
N GLU A 78 -6.24 -1.20 4.48
CA GLU A 78 -6.62 -0.11 3.57
C GLU A 78 -5.50 0.18 2.55
N GLY A 79 -4.25 0.32 3.03
CA GLY A 79 -3.11 0.54 2.15
C GLY A 79 -2.92 -0.59 1.13
N LEU A 80 -3.05 -1.85 1.56
CA LEU A 80 -2.96 -3.01 0.67
C LEU A 80 -4.10 -3.04 -0.37
N ALA A 81 -5.32 -2.71 0.04
CA ALA A 81 -6.47 -2.64 -0.87
C ALA A 81 -6.25 -1.57 -1.96
N ILE A 82 -5.68 -0.42 -1.60
CA ILE A 82 -5.37 0.67 -2.54
C ILE A 82 -4.30 0.25 -3.55
N LEU A 83 -3.24 -0.44 -3.12
CA LEU A 83 -2.21 -0.97 -4.03
C LEU A 83 -2.79 -2.02 -5.00
N ASN A 84 -3.68 -2.89 -4.52
CA ASN A 84 -4.39 -3.84 -5.37
C ASN A 84 -5.30 -3.14 -6.39
N GLY A 85 -5.99 -2.07 -5.98
CA GLY A 85 -6.77 -1.22 -6.89
C GLY A 85 -5.91 -0.59 -7.98
N ALA A 86 -4.77 -0.01 -7.60
CA ALA A 86 -3.81 0.56 -8.55
C ALA A 86 -3.28 -0.48 -9.54
N LYS A 87 -3.00 -1.70 -9.07
CA LYS A 87 -2.62 -2.83 -9.93
C LYS A 87 -3.75 -3.20 -10.89
N SER A 88 -4.98 -3.33 -10.38
CA SER A 88 -6.13 -3.72 -11.19
C SER A 88 -6.42 -2.73 -12.32
N GLU A 89 -6.29 -1.42 -12.08
CA GLU A 89 -6.49 -0.41 -13.14
C GLU A 89 -5.40 -0.47 -14.22
N LEU A 90 -4.16 -0.76 -13.85
CA LEU A 90 -3.09 -0.98 -14.83
C LEU A 90 -3.30 -2.26 -15.65
N ASP A 91 -3.84 -3.31 -15.02
CA ASP A 91 -4.06 -4.62 -15.65
C ASP A 91 -5.30 -4.62 -16.57
N SER A 92 -6.34 -3.86 -16.22
CA SER A 92 -7.54 -3.71 -17.06
C SER A 92 -7.29 -2.84 -18.30
N GLY A 93 -6.19 -2.08 -18.33
CA GLY A 93 -5.90 -1.13 -19.41
C GLY A 93 -6.83 0.09 -19.40
N ASP A 94 -7.63 0.28 -18.34
CA ASP A 94 -8.51 1.45 -18.15
C ASP A 94 -7.73 2.69 -17.67
N ILE A 95 -6.54 2.89 -18.21
CA ILE A 95 -5.79 4.14 -18.10
C ILE A 95 -6.02 4.98 -19.36
N PHE A 96 -7.22 5.59 -19.46
CA PHE A 96 -7.47 6.86 -20.16
C PHE A 96 -8.72 7.56 -19.61
#